data_AF-A0A530H0T7-F1
#
_entry.id   AF-A0A530H0T7-F1
#
_cell.length_a   1.000
_cell.length_b   1.000
_cell.length_c   1.000
_cell.angle_alpha   90.00
_cell.angle_beta   90.00
_cell.angle_gamma   90.00
#
_symmetry.space_group_name_H-M   'P 1'
#
loop_
_entity.id
_entity.type
_entity.pdbx_description
1 polymer ?
#
loop_
_entity_poly.entity_id
_entity_poly.type
_entity_poly.pdbx_seq_one_letter_code
_entity_poly.pdbx_strand_id
1 'polypeptide(L)'
;MLLTTLRYGDTVRDASGVFADIQSAKLDGEMVGLAETIIDKKKAKFDPAKFRDRYEESLLELVRSRKAGRKAPKAKASPKPSNVVNLFDALKKSLNADDGKAGKASSKAPAKRAKAKAAPKRKSA
;
A
#
# COMPACT_ATOMS: atom_id res chain seq x y z
N MET A 1 3.90 35.38 -15.69
CA MET A 1 5.34 35.47 -16.05
C MET A 1 6.07 34.41 -15.23
N LEU A 2 6.82 33.51 -15.86
CA LEU A 2 7.54 32.42 -15.18
C LEU A 2 9.01 32.81 -15.05
N LEU A 3 9.56 32.73 -13.84
CA LEU A 3 10.97 32.97 -13.56
C LEU A 3 11.63 31.63 -13.26
N THR A 4 12.69 31.29 -13.99
CA THR A 4 13.47 30.07 -13.78
C THR A 4 14.80 30.43 -13.15
N THR A 5 15.08 29.89 -11.95
CA THR A 5 16.36 30.10 -11.27
C THR A 5 17.45 29.26 -11.93
N LEU A 6 18.56 29.90 -12.33
CA LEU A 6 19.76 29.19 -12.77
C LEU A 6 20.57 28.72 -11.56
N ARG A 7 21.04 27.48 -11.61
CA ARG A 7 21.90 26.86 -10.59
C ARG A 7 23.37 27.20 -10.89
N TYR A 8 24.17 27.44 -9.86
CA TYR A 8 25.63 27.64 -10.02
C TYR A 8 26.32 26.31 -10.37
N GLY A 9 27.44 26.37 -11.10
CA GLY A 9 28.11 25.18 -11.63
C GLY A 9 28.61 24.20 -10.55
N ASP A 10 28.95 24.70 -9.37
CA ASP A 10 29.34 23.91 -8.19
C ASP A 10 28.18 23.15 -7.53
N THR A 11 26.94 23.60 -7.73
CA THR A 11 25.73 22.91 -7.24
C THR A 11 25.24 21.81 -8.18
N VAL A 12 25.74 21.78 -9.42
CA VAL A 12 25.41 20.74 -10.40
C VAL A 12 26.34 19.56 -10.17
N ARG A 13 25.76 18.41 -9.79
CA ARG A 13 26.52 17.17 -9.63
C ARG A 13 26.74 16.50 -10.97
N ASP A 14 27.95 15.99 -11.19
CA ASP A 14 28.25 15.21 -12.39
C ASP A 14 27.49 13.87 -12.37
N ALA A 15 26.84 13.55 -13.49
CA ALA A 15 26.01 12.35 -13.60
C ALA A 15 26.82 11.06 -13.46
N SER A 16 28.06 11.03 -13.96
CA SER A 16 28.90 9.82 -13.89
C SER A 16 29.23 9.45 -12.45
N GLY A 17 29.42 10.45 -11.57
CA GLY A 17 29.64 10.22 -10.14
C GLY A 17 28.37 9.81 -9.39
N VAL A 18 27.20 10.36 -9.76
CA VAL A 18 25.91 10.04 -9.11
C VAL A 18 25.44 8.63 -9.46
N PHE A 19 25.69 8.18 -10.70
CA PHE A 19 25.21 6.90 -11.21
C PHE A 19 26.31 5.82 -11.26
N ALA A 20 27.49 6.08 -10.70
CA ALA A 20 28.63 5.15 -10.71
C ALA A 20 28.28 3.75 -10.16
N ASP A 21 27.44 3.71 -9.12
CA ASP A 21 27.04 2.46 -8.45
C ASP A 21 25.91 1.72 -9.18
N ILE A 22 25.31 2.32 -10.20
CA ILE A 22 24.21 1.71 -10.96
C ILE A 22 24.80 0.91 -12.12
N GLN A 23 24.81 -0.41 -11.98
CA GLN A 23 25.23 -1.29 -13.06
C GLN A 23 24.25 -1.23 -14.24
N SER A 24 24.79 -1.14 -15.46
CA SER A 24 24.00 -1.30 -16.67
C SER A 24 23.58 -2.76 -16.79
N ALA A 25 22.32 -3.03 -16.47
CA ALA A 25 21.71 -4.36 -16.57
C ALA A 25 20.71 -4.40 -17.74
N LYS A 26 20.64 -5.55 -18.43
CA LYS A 26 19.53 -5.82 -19.35
C LYS A 26 18.25 -5.98 -18.53
N LEU A 27 17.28 -5.11 -18.79
CA LEU A 27 15.96 -5.19 -18.18
C LEU A 27 15.15 -6.29 -18.87
N ASP A 28 14.41 -7.05 -18.07
CA ASP A 28 13.45 -8.03 -18.59
C ASP A 28 12.21 -7.31 -19.15
N GLY A 29 11.85 -7.61 -20.39
CA GLY A 29 10.70 -6.99 -21.07
C GLY A 29 9.36 -7.28 -20.39
N GLU A 30 9.19 -8.46 -19.77
CA GLU A 30 7.97 -8.79 -19.01
C GLU A 30 7.85 -7.86 -17.78
N MET A 31 8.96 -7.56 -17.13
CA MET A 31 9.01 -6.67 -15.97
C MET A 31 8.72 -5.21 -16.34
N VAL A 32 9.20 -4.76 -17.50
CA VAL A 32 8.90 -3.41 -18.00
C VAL A 32 7.41 -3.26 -18.31
N GLY A 33 6.81 -4.20 -19.05
CA GLY A 33 5.37 -4.16 -19.36
C GLY A 33 4.48 -4.22 -18.12
N LEU A 34 4.92 -4.95 -17.08
CA LEU A 34 4.23 -4.95 -15.79
C LEU A 34 4.34 -3.59 -15.09
N ALA A 35 5.52 -2.97 -15.07
CA ALA A 35 5.71 -1.65 -14.47
C ALA A 35 4.80 -0.61 -15.16
N GLU A 36 4.71 -0.65 -16.49
CA GLU A 36 3.79 0.19 -17.26
C GLU A 36 2.33 -0.02 -16.84
N THR A 37 1.90 -1.28 -16.72
CA THR A 37 0.53 -1.62 -16.27
C THR A 37 0.24 -1.06 -14.87
N ILE A 38 1.21 -1.13 -13.95
CA ILE A 38 1.07 -0.59 -12.59
C ILE A 38 0.94 0.93 -12.63
N ILE A 39 1.77 1.60 -13.43
CA ILE A 39 1.71 3.05 -13.62
C ILE A 39 0.35 3.43 -14.20
N ASP A 40 -0.13 2.71 -15.20
CA ASP A 40 -1.43 2.97 -15.82
C ASP A 40 -2.62 2.77 -14.90
N LYS A 41 -2.55 1.78 -14.00
CA LYS A 41 -3.59 1.56 -12.98
C LYS A 41 -3.53 2.58 -11.84
N LYS A 42 -2.35 3.11 -11.51
CA LYS A 42 -2.14 4.03 -10.37
C LYS A 42 -2.00 5.50 -10.75
N LYS A 43 -1.94 5.83 -12.04
CA LYS A 43 -1.87 7.23 -12.49
C LYS A 43 -3.11 7.98 -12.00
N ALA A 44 -2.88 9.20 -11.53
CA ALA A 44 -3.91 10.10 -11.08
C ALA A 44 -3.54 11.53 -11.48
N LYS A 45 -4.53 12.43 -11.49
CA LYS A 45 -4.25 13.85 -11.66
C LYS A 45 -3.46 14.35 -10.43
N PHE A 46 -2.30 14.96 -10.70
CA PHE A 46 -1.52 15.61 -9.65
C PHE A 46 -2.24 16.86 -9.17
N ASP A 47 -2.57 16.89 -7.88
CA ASP A 47 -3.20 18.01 -7.21
C ASP A 47 -2.33 18.41 -6.00
N PRO A 48 -1.57 19.51 -6.08
CA PRO A 48 -0.66 19.93 -5.02
C PRO A 48 -1.40 20.30 -3.73
N ALA A 49 -2.68 20.67 -3.78
CA ALA A 49 -3.46 20.99 -2.59
C ALA A 49 -3.75 19.75 -1.71
N LYS A 50 -3.61 18.54 -2.26
CA LYS A 50 -3.73 17.28 -1.49
C LYS A 50 -2.45 16.90 -0.76
N PHE A 51 -1.32 17.56 -1.05
CA PHE A 51 -0.09 17.33 -0.34
C PHE A 51 -0.21 17.86 1.09
N ARG A 52 0.19 17.04 2.06
CA ARG A 52 0.20 17.41 3.48
C ARG A 52 1.63 17.35 3.98
N ASP A 53 2.13 18.46 4.49
CA ASP A 53 3.40 18.49 5.21
C ASP A 53 3.20 17.88 6.60
N ARG A 54 3.52 16.59 6.71
CA ARG A 54 3.43 15.85 7.97
C ARG A 54 4.31 16.45 9.06
N TYR A 55 5.43 17.07 8.70
CA TYR A 55 6.35 17.67 9.65
C TYR A 55 5.76 18.96 10.20
N GLU A 56 5.30 19.86 9.32
CA GLU A 56 4.64 21.09 9.73
C GLU A 56 3.38 20.83 10.58
N GLU A 57 2.51 19.90 10.15
CA GLU A 57 1.33 19.51 10.91
C GLU A 57 1.70 19.03 12.33
N SER A 58 2.74 18.19 12.44
CA SER A 58 3.22 17.65 13.72
C SER A 58 3.82 18.74 14.61
N LEU A 59 4.56 19.69 14.03
CA LEU A 59 5.12 20.83 14.75
C LEU A 59 4.02 21.73 15.30
N LEU A 60 3.02 22.07 14.49
CA LEU A 60 1.89 22.89 14.91
C LEU A 60 1.10 22.20 16.03
N GLU A 61 0.90 20.89 15.94
CA GLU A 61 0.27 20.10 17.01
C GLU A 61 1.09 20.14 18.30
N LEU A 62 2.42 20.00 18.20
CA LEU A 62 3.32 20.10 19.34
C LEU A 62 3.23 21.48 20.01
N VAL A 63 3.30 22.56 19.23
CA VAL A 63 3.19 23.94 19.74
C VAL A 63 1.86 24.16 20.44
N ARG A 64 0.74 23.71 19.85
CA ARG A 64 -0.60 23.81 20.46
C ARG A 64 -0.69 23.02 21.76
N SER A 65 -0.14 21.82 21.81
CA SER A 65 -0.13 20.99 23.03
C SER A 65 0.64 21.66 24.18
N ARG A 66 1.79 22.27 23.87
CA ARG A 66 2.60 23.02 24.83
C ARG A 66 1.88 24.27 25.34
N LYS A 67 1.26 25.05 24.44
CA LYS A 67 0.47 26.24 24.82
C LYS A 67 -0.72 25.88 25.72
N ALA A 68 -1.34 24.73 25.50
CA ALA A 68 -2.45 24.23 26.30
C ALA A 68 -2.04 23.52 27.61
N GLY A 69 -0.74 23.50 27.96
CA GLY A 69 -0.23 22.80 29.15
C GLY A 69 -0.37 21.27 29.09
N ARG A 70 -0.64 20.69 27.91
CA ARG A 70 -0.83 19.25 27.72
C ARG A 70 0.50 18.59 27.35
N LYS A 71 0.62 17.30 27.63
CA LYS A 71 1.77 16.50 27.20
C LYS A 71 1.83 16.43 25.67
N ALA A 72 3.04 16.40 25.13
CA ALA A 72 3.29 16.35 23.69
C ALA A 72 2.55 15.17 23.02
N PRO A 73 2.04 15.34 21.79
CA PRO A 73 1.40 14.27 21.04
C PRO A 73 2.39 13.11 20.81
N LYS A 74 1.92 11.87 20.95
CA LYS A 74 2.73 10.67 20.70
C LYS A 74 2.87 10.48 19.19
N ALA A 75 4.12 10.29 18.73
CA ALA A 75 4.38 9.93 17.34
C ALA A 75 3.64 8.64 16.98
N LYS A 76 2.90 8.65 15.86
CA LYS A 76 2.31 7.42 15.31
C LYS A 76 3.43 6.52 14.82
N ALA A 77 3.43 5.26 15.27
CA ALA A 77 4.40 4.28 14.82
C ALA A 77 4.30 4.09 13.30
N SER A 78 5.46 4.03 12.63
CA SER A 78 5.52 3.69 11.22
C SER A 78 4.88 2.31 10.99
N PRO A 79 4.08 2.14 9.91
CA PRO A 79 3.52 0.84 9.59
C PRO A 79 4.65 -0.17 9.40
N LYS A 80 4.50 -1.35 10.02
CA LYS A 80 5.48 -2.44 9.87
C LYS A 80 5.51 -2.89 8.41
N PRO A 81 6.69 -3.15 7.83
CA PRO A 81 6.77 -3.71 6.48
C PRO A 81 6.06 -5.07 6.47
N SER A 82 5.11 -5.24 5.55
CA SER A 82 4.51 -6.55 5.29
C SER A 82 5.51 -7.42 4.53
N ASN A 83 5.70 -8.65 4.99
CA ASN A 83 6.65 -9.59 4.41
C ASN A 83 6.06 -10.19 3.12
N VAL A 84 6.18 -9.47 2.00
CA VAL A 84 5.72 -9.95 0.68
C VAL A 84 6.90 -10.60 -0.03
N VAL A 85 7.13 -11.87 0.29
CA VAL A 85 8.29 -12.65 -0.19
C VAL A 85 8.21 -12.96 -1.69
N ASN A 86 7.04 -12.84 -2.32
CA ASN A 86 6.90 -13.02 -3.76
C ASN A 86 5.77 -12.16 -4.35
N LEU A 87 6.11 -10.90 -4.67
CA LEU A 87 5.22 -9.91 -5.30
C LEU A 87 4.68 -10.41 -6.66
N PHE A 88 5.46 -11.22 -7.39
CA PHE A 88 5.10 -11.72 -8.71
C PHE A 88 3.93 -12.71 -8.65
N ASP A 89 4.06 -13.75 -7.82
CA ASP A 89 3.02 -14.78 -7.69
C ASP A 89 1.75 -14.24 -7.02
N ALA A 90 1.91 -13.38 -6.02
CA ALA A 90 0.79 -12.76 -5.33
C ALA A 90 -0.01 -11.85 -6.28
N LEU A 91 0.68 -11.14 -7.20
CA LEU A 91 0.04 -10.21 -8.12
C LEU A 91 -0.49 -10.89 -9.39
N LYS A 92 0.18 -11.91 -9.96
CA LYS A 92 -0.41 -12.77 -11.01
C LYS A 92 -1.70 -13.41 -10.52
N LYS A 93 -1.75 -13.88 -9.26
CA LYS A 93 -2.99 -14.38 -8.64
C LYS A 93 -4.03 -13.26 -8.47
N SER A 94 -3.64 -12.06 -8.08
CA SER A 94 -4.57 -10.93 -7.91
C SER A 94 -5.16 -10.42 -9.23
N LEU A 95 -4.38 -10.31 -10.31
CA LEU A 95 -4.91 -9.91 -11.63
C LEU A 95 -5.84 -10.98 -12.21
N ASN A 96 -5.42 -12.25 -12.17
CA ASN A 96 -6.24 -13.35 -12.69
C ASN A 96 -7.53 -13.57 -11.88
N ALA A 97 -7.58 -13.16 -10.61
CA ALA A 97 -8.78 -13.21 -9.79
C ALA A 97 -9.77 -12.07 -10.08
N ASP A 98 -9.31 -10.91 -10.57
CA ASP A 98 -10.15 -9.77 -10.93
C ASP A 98 -10.79 -9.91 -12.33
N ASP A 99 -10.19 -10.68 -13.24
CA ASP A 99 -10.74 -10.96 -14.59
C ASP A 99 -11.76 -12.11 -14.63
N GLY A 100 -12.01 -12.76 -13.49
CA GLY A 100 -13.04 -13.77 -13.33
C GLY A 100 -14.35 -13.15 -12.89
N LYS A 101 -15.32 -13.04 -13.82
CA LYS A 101 -16.75 -12.85 -13.54
C LYS A 101 -17.14 -13.47 -12.19
N ALA A 102 -17.34 -12.63 -11.17
CA ALA A 102 -18.16 -12.96 -10.02
C ALA A 102 -19.63 -12.99 -10.49
N GLY A 103 -19.95 -13.97 -11.33
CA GLY A 103 -21.31 -14.41 -11.56
C GLY A 103 -21.86 -14.90 -10.23
N LYS A 104 -22.68 -14.06 -9.60
CA LYS A 104 -23.88 -14.42 -8.84
C LYS A 104 -23.88 -15.86 -8.28
N ALA A 105 -23.07 -16.14 -7.27
CA ALA A 105 -23.31 -17.27 -6.39
C ALA A 105 -24.12 -16.75 -5.20
N SER A 106 -25.44 -16.87 -5.35
CA SER A 106 -26.44 -16.60 -4.32
C SER A 106 -26.00 -17.24 -3.00
N SER A 107 -25.94 -16.45 -1.93
CA SER A 107 -25.78 -16.93 -0.57
C SER A 107 -27.00 -17.77 -0.20
N LYS A 108 -26.94 -19.08 -0.49
CA LYS A 108 -27.91 -20.04 0.01
C LYS A 108 -27.59 -20.26 1.48
N ALA A 109 -28.33 -19.57 2.34
CA ALA A 109 -28.30 -19.78 3.78
C ALA A 109 -28.47 -21.27 4.09
N PRO A 110 -27.63 -21.88 4.95
CA PRO A 110 -27.82 -23.28 5.32
C PRO A 110 -29.11 -23.41 6.14
N ALA A 111 -30.07 -24.14 5.57
CA ALA A 111 -31.33 -24.48 6.21
C ALA A 111 -31.10 -25.33 7.47
N LYS A 112 -31.92 -25.02 8.50
CA LYS A 112 -32.05 -25.71 9.79
C LYS A 112 -31.88 -27.24 9.68
N ARG A 113 -30.85 -27.79 10.35
CA ARG A 113 -30.90 -29.19 10.78
C ARG A 113 -31.68 -29.28 12.09
N ALA A 114 -32.87 -29.83 11.99
CA ALA A 114 -33.70 -30.23 13.13
C ALA A 114 -32.92 -31.25 14.00
N LYS A 115 -32.86 -31.00 15.31
CA LYS A 115 -32.41 -31.98 16.30
C LYS A 115 -33.43 -33.12 16.33
N ALA A 116 -33.08 -34.25 15.74
CA ALA A 116 -33.81 -35.50 15.94
C ALA A 116 -33.40 -36.12 17.29
N LYS A 117 -34.43 -36.46 18.08
CA LYS A 117 -34.39 -37.17 19.36
C LYS A 117 -33.47 -38.40 19.32
N ALA A 118 -32.69 -38.59 20.39
CA ALA A 118 -32.14 -39.89 20.75
C ALA A 118 -32.48 -40.21 22.22
N ALA A 119 -33.28 -41.26 22.41
CA ALA A 119 -33.38 -42.06 23.63
C ALA A 119 -34.07 -43.39 23.26
N PRO A 120 -33.88 -44.51 23.97
CA PRO A 120 -32.83 -44.87 24.92
C PRO A 120 -32.21 -46.27 24.61
N LYS A 121 -31.06 -46.62 25.19
CA LYS A 121 -30.70 -48.04 25.40
C LYS A 121 -30.36 -48.29 26.87
N ARG A 122 -31.31 -48.93 27.54
CA ARG A 122 -31.18 -49.80 28.73
C ARG A 122 -30.39 -51.05 28.27
N LYS A 123 -29.64 -51.85 29.05
CA LYS A 123 -29.53 -52.16 30.50
C LYS A 123 -28.27 -53.08 30.60
N SER A 124 -27.31 -52.82 31.50
CA SER A 124 -27.10 -53.45 32.84
C SER A 124 -26.50 -54.86 32.86
N ALA A 125 -25.52 -55.01 33.76
CA ALA A 125 -25.02 -56.22 34.46
C ALA A 125 -24.34 -57.31 33.61
#